data_AF-A0A971KPY9-F1
#
_entry.id   AF-A0A971KPY9-F1
#
_cell.length_a   1.000
_cell.length_b   1.000
_cell.length_c   1.000
_cell.angle_alpha   90.00
_cell.angle_beta   90.00
_cell.angle_gamma   90.00
#
_symmetry.space_group_name_H-M   'P 1'
#
loop_
_entity.id
_entity.type
_entity.pdbx_description
1 polymer ?
#
loop_
_entity_poly.entity_id
_entity_poly.type
_entity_poly.pdbx_seq_one_letter_code
_entity_poly.pdbx_strand_id
1 'polypeptide(L)'
;MKGSNNPEYLELAIQLIRPGGVIIGDNVVRDGEVCNPDSEEDRVQGVRRFIANMSGNPWLKATTLQTVGLKGWDGLSIAIVKK
;
A
#
# COMPACT_ATOMS: atom_id res chain seq x y z
N MET A 1 -8.50 1.21 -8.14
CA MET A 1 -8.54 -0.05 -7.36
C MET A 1 -9.53 0.10 -6.22
N LYS A 2 -10.43 -0.87 -5.99
CA LYS A 2 -11.23 -0.94 -4.76
C LYS A 2 -10.30 -1.38 -3.62
N GLY A 3 -10.18 -0.59 -2.56
CA GLY A 3 -9.19 -0.79 -1.49
C GLY A 3 -9.27 -2.15 -0.77
N SER A 4 -10.42 -2.83 -0.84
CA SER A 4 -10.67 -4.12 -0.19
C SER A 4 -9.78 -5.26 -0.70
N ASN A 5 -9.34 -5.23 -1.96
CA ASN A 5 -8.61 -6.33 -2.60
C ASN A 5 -7.08 -6.11 -2.66
N ASN A 6 -6.61 -4.97 -2.13
CA ASN A 6 -5.19 -4.60 -2.19
C ASN A 6 -4.26 -5.63 -1.52
N PRO A 7 -4.61 -6.23 -0.37
CA PRO A 7 -3.81 -7.29 0.25
C PRO A 7 -3.63 -8.51 -0.65
N GLU A 8 -4.69 -8.99 -1.29
CA GLU A 8 -4.66 -10.16 -2.16
C GLU A 8 -3.84 -9.88 -3.43
N TYR A 9 -3.94 -8.67 -3.99
CA TYR A 9 -3.10 -8.26 -5.12
C TYR A 9 -1.62 -8.21 -4.76
N LEU A 10 -1.28 -7.78 -3.54
CA LEU A 10 0.10 -7.76 -3.08
C LEU A 10 0.70 -9.17 -3.01
N GLU A 11 -0.05 -10.13 -2.47
CA GLU A 11 0.39 -11.54 -2.40
C GLU A 11 0.64 -12.14 -3.79
N LEU A 12 -0.29 -11.94 -4.73
CA LEU A 12 -0.14 -12.38 -6.11
C LEU A 12 1.06 -11.70 -6.80
N ALA A 13 1.24 -10.40 -6.60
CA ALA A 13 2.35 -9.64 -7.18
C ALA A 13 3.71 -10.18 -6.73
N ILE A 14 3.86 -10.51 -5.44
CA ILE A 14 5.10 -11.08 -4.89
C ILE A 14 5.43 -12.44 -5.53
N GLN A 15 4.42 -13.25 -5.83
CA GLN A 15 4.63 -14.56 -6.48
C GLN A 15 5.14 -14.40 -7.91
N LEU A 16 4.59 -13.45 -8.67
CA LEU A 16 4.84 -13.26 -10.10
C LEU A 16 6.09 -12.43 -10.39
N ILE A 17 6.50 -11.55 -9.47
CA ILE A 17 7.61 -10.62 -9.69
C ILE A 17 8.96 -11.26 -9.31
N ARG A 18 9.96 -11.06 -10.17
CA ARG A 18 11.36 -11.48 -9.97
C ARG A 18 12.10 -10.57 -8.97
N PRO A 19 13.19 -11.03 -8.34
CA PRO A 19 14.07 -10.16 -7.55
C PRO A 19 14.46 -8.88 -8.31
N GLY A 20 14.42 -7.74 -7.62
CA GLY A 20 14.66 -6.40 -8.19
C GLY A 20 13.43 -5.76 -8.84
N GLY A 21 12.31 -6.46 -8.97
CA GLY A 21 11.06 -5.86 -9.46
C GLY A 21 10.44 -4.88 -8.46
N VAL A 22 9.65 -3.94 -8.98
CA VAL A 22 9.03 -2.86 -8.21
C VAL A 22 7.52 -3.04 -8.16
N ILE A 23 6.95 -2.91 -6.96
CA ILE A 23 5.51 -2.86 -6.72
C ILE A 23 5.15 -1.44 -6.29
N ILE A 24 4.13 -0.86 -6.90
CA ILE A 24 3.61 0.47 -6.57
C ILE A 24 2.15 0.34 -6.14
N GLY A 25 1.83 0.84 -4.95
CA GLY A 25 0.46 0.99 -4.47
C GLY A 25 0.08 2.47 -4.42
N ASP A 26 -0.99 2.86 -5.10
CA ASP A 26 -1.49 4.24 -5.11
C ASP A 26 -2.67 4.42 -4.10
N ASN A 27 -2.90 5.66 -3.71
CA ASN A 27 -3.97 6.10 -2.80
C ASN A 27 -3.90 5.51 -1.38
N VAL A 28 -2.73 5.55 -0.78
CA VAL A 28 -2.47 4.91 0.53
C VAL A 28 -2.54 5.87 1.73
N VAL A 29 -2.78 7.16 1.53
CA VAL A 29 -2.86 8.14 2.63
C VAL A 29 -4.30 8.63 2.86
N ARG A 30 -5.10 8.78 1.79
CA ARG A 30 -6.55 9.06 1.88
C ARG A 30 -6.87 10.27 2.76
N ASP A 31 -6.31 11.43 2.45
CA ASP A 31 -6.45 12.66 3.25
C ASP A 31 -6.08 12.50 4.74
N GLY A 32 -5.23 11.52 5.06
CA GLY A 32 -4.76 11.24 6.42
C GLY A 32 -5.63 10.26 7.21
N GLU A 33 -6.79 9.86 6.67
CA GLU A 33 -7.75 8.97 7.36
C GLU A 33 -7.14 7.60 7.69
N VAL A 34 -6.09 7.19 6.96
CA VAL A 34 -5.31 5.97 7.26
C VAL A 34 -4.76 5.94 8.69
N CYS A 35 -4.51 7.11 9.29
CA CYS A 35 -4.03 7.24 10.66
C CYS A 35 -5.15 7.15 11.71
N ASN A 36 -6.43 7.28 11.32
CA ASN A 36 -7.56 7.17 12.23
C ASN A 36 -7.76 5.69 12.65
N PRO A 37 -7.56 5.32 13.92
CA PRO A 37 -7.75 3.94 14.37
C PRO A 37 -9.23 3.50 14.37
N ASP A 38 -10.16 4.45 14.44
CA ASP A 38 -11.60 4.20 14.59
C ASP A 38 -12.36 4.27 13.25
N SER A 39 -11.64 4.41 12.12
CA SER A 39 -12.25 4.46 10.80
C SER A 39 -12.90 3.12 10.41
N GLU A 40 -14.22 3.16 10.22
CA GLU A 40 -15.00 2.03 9.70
C GLU A 40 -15.05 1.96 8.17
N GLU A 41 -14.42 2.92 7.46
CA GLU A 41 -14.38 2.88 6.00
C GLU A 41 -13.57 1.68 5.46
N ASP A 42 -14.23 0.79 4.73
CA ASP A 42 -13.61 -0.40 4.09
C ASP A 42 -12.33 -0.07 3.31
N ARG A 43 -12.31 1.08 2.62
CA ARG A 43 -11.15 1.52 1.83
C ARG A 43 -9.97 1.88 2.71
N VAL A 44 -10.20 2.51 3.85
CA VAL A 44 -9.17 2.88 4.82
C VAL A 44 -8.63 1.62 5.50
N GLN A 45 -9.51 0.71 5.91
CA GLN A 45 -9.10 -0.56 6.49
C GLN A 45 -8.28 -1.41 5.52
N GLY A 46 -8.70 -1.49 4.25
CA GLY A 46 -7.96 -2.18 3.19
C GLY A 46 -6.56 -1.60 2.96
N VAL A 47 -6.42 -0.27 2.98
CA VAL A 47 -5.13 0.41 2.88
C VAL A 47 -4.25 0.14 4.11
N ARG A 48 -4.79 0.19 5.33
CA ARG A 48 -4.04 -0.13 6.56
C ARG A 48 -3.51 -1.56 6.52
N ARG A 49 -4.36 -2.53 6.12
CA ARG A 49 -3.95 -3.93 5.95
C ARG A 49 -2.89 -4.09 4.85
N PHE A 50 -3.03 -3.37 3.73
CA PHE A 50 -2.03 -3.38 2.67
C PHE A 50 -0.66 -2.85 3.15
N ILE A 51 -0.62 -1.73 3.86
CA ILE A 51 0.63 -1.17 4.42
C ILE A 51 1.23 -2.13 5.45
N ALA A 52 0.40 -2.70 6.33
CA ALA A 52 0.85 -3.67 7.32
C ALA A 52 1.45 -4.92 6.66
N ASN A 53 0.78 -5.48 5.64
CA ASN A 53 1.27 -6.63 4.89
C ASN A 53 2.59 -6.31 4.18
N MET A 54 2.69 -5.13 3.56
CA MET A 54 3.90 -4.71 2.86
C MET A 54 5.08 -4.50 3.82
N SER A 55 4.85 -3.90 4.99
CA SER A 55 5.86 -3.67 6.02
C SER A 55 6.29 -4.97 6.72
N GLY A 56 5.37 -5.91 6.92
CA GLY A 56 5.63 -7.19 7.58
C GLY A 56 6.22 -8.25 6.66
N ASN A 57 6.29 -8.03 5.35
CA ASN A 57 6.75 -9.03 4.40
C ASN A 57 8.29 -9.08 4.30
N PRO A 58 8.94 -10.19 4.67
CA PRO A 58 10.41 -10.28 4.68
C PRO A 58 11.04 -10.18 3.28
N TRP A 59 10.28 -10.50 2.23
CA TRP A 59 10.75 -10.44 0.84
C TRP A 59 10.61 -9.06 0.22
N LEU A 60 10.08 -8.07 0.94
CA LEU A 60 9.95 -6.70 0.46
C LEU A 60 10.89 -5.75 1.21
N LYS A 61 11.34 -4.71 0.51
CA LYS A 61 11.86 -3.49 1.10
C LYS A 61 10.98 -2.35 0.63
N ALA A 62 10.24 -1.75 1.54
CA ALA A 62 9.16 -0.83 1.21
C ALA A 62 9.32 0.53 1.89
N THR A 63 8.69 1.54 1.27
CA THR A 63 8.51 2.88 1.83
C THR A 63 7.20 3.47 1.31
N THR A 64 6.69 4.50 1.98
CA THR A 64 5.51 5.24 1.56
C THR A 64 5.84 6.72 1.53
N LEU A 65 5.48 7.37 0.43
CA LEU A 65 5.67 8.79 0.22
C LEU A 65 4.30 9.47 0.18
N GLN A 66 4.12 10.47 1.02
CA GLN A 66 2.95 11.34 0.96
C GLN A 66 3.11 12.33 -0.19
N THR A 67 2.03 12.63 -0.88
CA THR A 67 1.99 13.58 -1.99
C THR A 67 0.87 14.60 -1.76
N VAL A 68 1.13 15.84 -2.15
CA VAL A 68 0.15 16.93 -2.15
C VAL A 68 0.13 17.56 -3.53
N GLY A 69 -1.04 18.02 -3.98
CA GLY A 69 -1.16 18.71 -5.26
C GLY A 69 -2.61 19.00 -5.63
N LEU A 70 -2.86 19.19 -6.93
CA LEU A 70 -4.20 19.50 -7.46
C LEU A 70 -5.27 18.44 -7.13
N LYS A 71 -4.85 17.23 -6.74
CA LYS A 71 -5.74 16.12 -6.36
C LYS A 71 -6.01 16.05 -4.85
N GLY A 72 -5.50 16.97 -4.05
CA GLY A 72 -5.59 16.91 -2.58
C GLY A 72 -4.36 16.24 -1.95
N TRP A 73 -4.55 15.66 -0.76
CA TRP A 73 -3.51 14.99 -0.01
C TRP A 73 -3.66 13.47 -0.11
N ASP A 74 -2.66 12.82 -0.68
CA ASP A 74 -2.65 11.36 -0.77
C ASP A 74 -1.22 10.82 -0.60
N GLY A 75 -0.98 9.59 -1.04
CA GLY A 75 0.37 9.04 -1.09
C GLY A 75 0.46 7.73 -1.85
N LEU A 76 1.70 7.30 -2.05
CA LEU A 76 2.07 6.12 -2.80
C LEU A 76 3.04 5.26 -1.99
N SER A 77 2.84 3.95 -2.00
CA SER A 77 3.78 2.96 -1.47
C SER A 77 4.63 2.39 -2.59
N ILE A 78 5.93 2.27 -2.35
CA ILE A 78 6.90 1.64 -3.25
C ILE A 78 7.55 0.49 -2.50
N ALA A 79 7.57 -0.70 -3.10
CA ALA A 79 8.34 -1.83 -2.60
C ALA A 79 9.24 -2.42 -3.68
N ILE A 80 10.46 -2.77 -3.30
CA ILE A 80 11.38 -3.59 -4.11
C ILE A 80 11.26 -5.03 -3.63
N VAL A 81 11.05 -5.95 -4.57
CA VAL A 81 11.06 -7.40 -4.30
C VAL A 81 12.50 -7.86 -4.15
N LYS A 82 12.85 -8.38 -2.97
CA LYS A 82 14.21 -8.79 -2.61
C LYS A 82 14.56 -10.25 -2.87
N LYS A 83 13.55 -11.13 -3.04
CA LYS A 83 13.64 -12.60 -3.11
C LYS A 83 15.06 -13.15 -3.10
#